data_AF-A0A7S2FZM5-F1
#
_entry.id   AF-A0A7S2FZM5-F1
#
_cell.length_a   1.000
_cell.length_b   1.000
_cell.length_c   1.000
_cell.angle_alpha   90.00
_cell.angle_beta   90.00
_cell.angle_gamma   90.00
#
_symmetry.space_group_name_H-M   'P 1'
#
loop_
_entity.id
_entity.type
_entity.pdbx_description
1 polymer ?
#
loop_
_entity_poly.entity_id
_entity_poly.type
_entity_poly.pdbx_seq_one_letter_code
_entity_poly.pdbx_strand_id
1 'polypeptide(L)'
;FVLAAAILWFGFAPRPHLMDASGSTERPPQLKEEEAKEVLATGPSPGPATSVLGSTTETLLGGPEAKIHNVRLTKYLSKLLRHKALEAGVQIDTEGWAYVADALRWANGMEVNAVTHRMEDRASAVSWSEAEVRETVALDIKRRFELREDGNGLQIRATAKHTMFTMETPLLTPRPSAAGEVHDVRLSKYLTKLLRHKALEAGVKIDTEGWADVADALRWVNGMELNAVTHCMGHKAGAVSYSEAEVREVVTLNDKRRFELR
;
A
#
# COMPACT_ATOMS: atom_id res chain seq x y z
N PHE A 1 12.71 -8.13 36.54
CA PHE A 1 11.86 -7.35 35.63
C PHE A 1 11.17 -8.35 34.73
N VAL A 2 9.86 -8.54 34.88
CA VAL A 2 9.07 -9.42 34.01
C VAL A 2 8.63 -8.54 32.84
N LEU A 3 9.16 -8.83 31.66
CA LEU A 3 8.86 -8.07 30.44
C LEU A 3 7.78 -8.82 29.67
N ALA A 4 6.67 -8.15 29.38
CA ALA A 4 5.50 -8.75 28.78
C ALA A 4 5.23 -8.09 27.42
N ALA A 5 4.73 -8.83 26.41
CA ALA A 5 4.22 -8.24 25.15
C ALA A 5 2.71 -8.44 24.85
N ALA A 6 1.90 -7.37 24.72
CA ALA A 6 0.44 -7.43 24.47
C ALA A 6 0.04 -7.20 23.01
N ILE A 7 -1.17 -7.67 22.70
CA ILE A 7 -1.82 -7.56 21.40
C ILE A 7 -2.98 -6.55 21.49
N LEU A 8 -2.92 -5.47 20.70
CA LEU A 8 -4.10 -4.63 20.44
C LEU A 8 -5.12 -5.41 19.58
N TRP A 9 -6.22 -5.81 20.21
CA TRP A 9 -7.32 -6.54 19.60
C TRP A 9 -8.27 -5.55 18.91
N PHE A 10 -8.15 -5.37 17.59
CA PHE A 10 -9.22 -4.73 16.81
C PHE A 10 -10.34 -5.76 16.62
N GLY A 11 -11.36 -5.66 17.47
CA GLY A 11 -12.53 -6.52 17.48
C GLY A 11 -13.25 -6.51 16.13
N PHE A 12 -13.27 -7.66 15.48
CA PHE A 12 -14.18 -7.97 14.39
C PHE A 12 -15.44 -8.55 15.03
N ALA A 13 -16.43 -7.69 15.28
CA ALA A 13 -17.73 -8.15 15.77
C ALA A 13 -18.41 -9.02 14.69
N PRO A 14 -18.94 -10.20 15.03
CA PRO A 14 -19.72 -11.00 14.08
C PRO A 14 -21.01 -10.24 13.73
N ARG A 15 -21.22 -10.00 12.44
CA ARG A 15 -22.50 -9.50 11.91
C ARG A 15 -23.61 -10.50 12.28
N PRO A 16 -24.71 -10.07 12.93
CA PRO A 16 -25.87 -10.93 13.07
C PRO A 16 -26.48 -11.21 11.69
N HIS A 17 -26.69 -12.49 11.42
CA HIS A 17 -27.34 -13.01 10.23
C HIS A 17 -28.85 -12.69 10.31
N LEU A 18 -29.28 -11.64 9.61
CA LEU A 18 -30.68 -11.27 9.47
C LEU A 18 -31.36 -12.22 8.48
N MET A 19 -32.34 -12.98 8.94
CA MET A 19 -33.14 -13.90 8.13
C MET A 19 -34.18 -13.16 7.28
N ASP A 20 -34.44 -13.76 6.12
CA ASP A 20 -35.39 -13.37 5.09
C ASP A 20 -36.82 -13.19 5.59
N ALA A 21 -37.47 -12.12 5.16
CA ALA A 21 -38.92 -11.99 5.17
C ALA A 21 -39.39 -11.56 3.78
N SER A 22 -39.93 -12.53 3.07
CA SER A 22 -40.73 -12.43 1.85
C SER A 22 -41.94 -11.53 2.08
N GLY A 23 -42.19 -10.57 1.19
CA GLY A 23 -43.37 -9.71 1.26
C GLY A 23 -43.68 -9.07 -0.09
N SER A 24 -44.78 -9.51 -0.67
CA SER A 24 -45.30 -9.26 -2.01
C SER A 24 -45.60 -7.79 -2.35
N THR A 25 -45.46 -7.51 -3.65
CA THR A 25 -46.40 -6.81 -4.55
C THR A 25 -47.19 -5.62 -3.99
N GLU A 26 -46.91 -4.42 -4.51
CA GLU A 26 -47.94 -3.55 -5.11
C GLU A 26 -47.33 -2.45 -6.00
N ARG A 27 -47.97 -2.22 -7.14
CA ARG A 27 -47.64 -1.26 -8.21
C ARG A 27 -48.88 -0.35 -8.38
N PRO A 28 -48.76 0.74 -9.14
CA PRO A 28 -48.64 2.14 -8.76
C PRO A 28 -50.00 2.89 -8.74
N PRO A 29 -50.00 4.23 -8.63
CA PRO A 29 -50.71 4.98 -9.66
C PRO A 29 -49.86 6.10 -10.29
N GLN A 30 -50.11 6.28 -11.59
CA GLN A 30 -49.50 7.29 -12.45
C GLN A 30 -50.08 8.68 -12.17
N LEU A 31 -49.21 9.69 -12.22
CA LEU A 31 -49.60 11.10 -12.31
C LEU A 31 -48.95 11.73 -13.55
N LYS A 32 -49.83 11.87 -14.55
CA LYS A 32 -50.02 12.93 -15.54
C LYS A 32 -48.85 13.86 -15.89
N GLU A 33 -48.58 13.86 -17.19
CA GLU A 33 -48.05 14.95 -18.01
C GLU A 33 -48.77 16.28 -17.74
N GLU A 34 -48.03 17.38 -17.64
CA GLU A 34 -48.45 18.66 -18.19
C GLU A 34 -47.26 19.47 -18.72
N GLU A 35 -47.50 20.02 -19.90
CA GLU A 35 -46.76 21.02 -20.68
C GLU A 35 -46.33 22.26 -19.89
N ALA A 36 -45.14 22.79 -20.23
CA ALA A 36 -44.90 24.24 -20.23
C ALA A 36 -43.78 24.65 -21.21
N LYS A 37 -44.22 25.08 -22.39
CA LYS A 37 -43.76 26.18 -23.26
C LYS A 37 -42.35 26.77 -23.10
N GLU A 38 -41.55 26.56 -24.15
CA GLU A 38 -41.02 27.58 -25.07
C GLU A 38 -41.07 29.06 -24.63
N VAL A 39 -39.89 29.67 -24.41
CA VAL A 39 -39.64 31.08 -24.77
C VAL A 39 -38.21 31.23 -25.31
N LEU A 40 -38.18 31.62 -26.59
CA LEU A 40 -37.06 32.09 -27.38
C LEU A 40 -36.63 33.49 -26.91
N ALA A 41 -35.35 33.74 -26.65
CA ALA A 41 -34.80 35.10 -26.62
C ALA A 41 -33.34 35.13 -27.10
N THR A 42 -33.12 36.05 -28.02
CA THR A 42 -31.97 36.22 -28.92
C THR A 42 -30.96 37.27 -28.41
N GLY A 43 -29.67 36.91 -28.37
CA GLY A 43 -28.47 37.76 -28.56
C GLY A 43 -28.18 38.89 -27.53
N PRO A 44 -27.06 39.63 -27.64
CA PRO A 44 -25.90 39.49 -28.55
C PRO A 44 -24.51 39.42 -27.84
N SER A 45 -23.50 39.06 -28.63
CA SER A 45 -22.04 39.19 -28.39
C SER A 45 -21.51 40.40 -29.20
N PRO A 46 -20.23 40.88 -29.16
CA PRO A 46 -19.15 40.88 -28.15
C PRO A 46 -18.60 42.32 -27.87
N GLY A 47 -17.66 42.46 -26.94
CA GLY A 47 -16.81 43.66 -26.83
C GLY A 47 -15.51 43.40 -26.06
N PRO A 48 -14.33 43.84 -26.55
CA PRO A 48 -13.02 43.48 -25.99
C PRO A 48 -12.54 44.50 -24.94
N ALA A 49 -12.05 44.03 -23.80
CA ALA A 49 -11.37 44.88 -22.82
C ALA A 49 -10.15 44.16 -22.21
N THR A 50 -8.99 44.54 -22.75
CA THR A 50 -7.79 44.98 -22.02
C THR A 50 -7.19 44.05 -20.95
N SER A 51 -6.10 43.40 -21.34
CA SER A 51 -5.06 42.85 -20.48
C SER A 51 -4.48 43.90 -19.53
N VAL A 52 -4.69 43.77 -18.22
CA VAL A 52 -3.71 44.09 -17.16
C VAL A 52 -4.18 43.39 -15.88
N LEU A 53 -3.50 42.32 -15.43
CA LEU A 53 -3.40 41.97 -14.01
C LEU A 53 -2.44 40.78 -13.85
N GLY A 54 -1.36 41.01 -13.10
CA GLY A 54 -0.33 40.02 -12.82
C GLY A 54 -0.88 38.85 -12.00
N SER A 55 -0.56 37.64 -12.43
CA SER A 55 -0.82 36.41 -11.67
C SER A 55 0.41 36.06 -10.85
N THR A 56 0.59 36.71 -9.71
CA THR A 56 1.27 36.09 -8.56
C THR A 56 0.31 35.06 -7.96
N THR A 57 0.41 33.82 -8.42
CA THR A 57 -0.18 32.69 -7.69
C THR A 57 0.80 32.24 -6.62
N GLU A 58 0.76 32.93 -5.48
CA GLU A 58 1.06 32.30 -4.19
C GLU A 58 0.02 31.21 -3.96
N THR A 59 0.38 29.95 -4.24
CA THR A 59 -0.39 28.79 -3.80
C THR A 59 -0.04 28.51 -2.34
N LEU A 60 -0.69 29.26 -1.44
CA LEU A 60 -0.59 29.15 0.00
C LEU A 60 -1.91 28.55 0.54
N LEU A 61 -2.21 27.29 0.21
CA LEU A 61 -3.34 26.55 0.79
C LEU A 61 -2.99 25.06 0.95
N GLY A 62 -2.07 24.76 1.85
CA GLY A 62 -1.86 23.41 2.39
C GLY A 62 -2.87 23.13 3.48
N GLY A 63 -4.06 22.65 3.11
CA GLY A 63 -5.06 22.16 4.06
C GLY A 63 -4.66 20.84 4.73
N PRO A 64 -5.29 20.48 5.87
CA PRO A 64 -5.01 19.24 6.62
C PRO A 64 -5.55 17.97 5.95
N GLU A 65 -5.83 18.00 4.65
CA GLU A 65 -6.05 16.81 3.82
C GLU A 65 -4.69 16.14 3.51
N ALA A 66 -3.88 16.01 4.57
CA ALA A 66 -2.54 15.47 4.55
C ALA A 66 -2.60 14.05 4.01
N LYS A 67 -2.26 13.93 2.73
CA LYS A 67 -1.41 12.88 2.20
C LYS A 67 -1.93 11.51 2.60
N ILE A 68 -3.14 11.18 2.14
CA ILE A 68 -3.48 9.77 1.95
C ILE A 68 -2.45 9.26 0.96
N HIS A 69 -1.36 8.70 1.50
CA HIS A 69 -0.34 7.99 0.75
C HIS A 69 -1.10 7.17 -0.28
N ASN A 70 -0.86 7.41 -1.56
CA ASN A 70 -1.73 6.89 -2.59
C ASN A 70 -1.46 5.38 -2.73
N VAL A 71 -2.07 4.61 -1.82
CA VAL A 71 -1.90 3.17 -1.67
C VAL A 71 -2.29 2.48 -2.97
N ARG A 72 -3.23 3.08 -3.73
CA ARG A 72 -3.61 2.62 -5.05
C ARG A 72 -2.47 2.83 -6.04
N LEU A 73 -1.95 4.04 -6.18
CA LEU A 73 -0.81 4.35 -7.06
C LEU A 73 0.41 3.46 -6.75
N THR A 74 0.81 3.34 -5.49
CA THR A 74 1.95 2.48 -5.11
C THR A 74 1.74 1.01 -5.42
N LYS A 75 0.50 0.49 -5.30
CA LYS A 75 0.16 -0.86 -5.72
C LYS A 75 0.23 -1.01 -7.24
N TYR A 76 -0.26 -0.03 -8.00
CA TYR A 76 -0.17 -0.05 -9.46
C TYR A 76 1.27 0.01 -9.95
N LEU A 77 2.07 0.95 -9.45
CA LEU A 77 3.50 1.05 -9.76
C LEU A 77 4.25 -0.23 -9.37
N SER A 78 3.97 -0.80 -8.19
CA SER A 78 4.58 -2.08 -7.79
C SER A 78 4.19 -3.20 -8.75
N LYS A 79 2.92 -3.29 -9.15
CA LYS A 79 2.43 -4.32 -10.06
C LYS A 79 3.05 -4.19 -11.45
N LEU A 80 3.12 -2.97 -11.97
CA LEU A 80 3.71 -2.67 -13.27
C LEU A 80 5.21 -2.99 -13.29
N LEU A 81 5.99 -2.29 -12.45
CA LEU A 81 7.45 -2.30 -12.50
C LEU A 81 8.07 -3.64 -12.07
N ARG A 82 7.32 -4.49 -11.36
CA ARG A 82 7.83 -5.78 -10.86
C ARG A 82 7.30 -6.98 -11.64
N HIS A 83 6.11 -6.86 -12.23
CA HIS A 83 5.41 -8.03 -12.77
C HIS A 83 4.88 -7.86 -14.20
N LYS A 84 4.57 -6.64 -14.66
CA LYS A 84 3.72 -6.46 -15.85
C LYS A 84 4.19 -5.45 -16.90
N ALA A 85 5.37 -4.86 -16.77
CA ALA A 85 5.77 -3.78 -17.67
C ALA A 85 5.79 -4.18 -19.16
N LEU A 86 6.33 -5.36 -19.47
CA LEU A 86 6.34 -5.88 -20.84
C LEU A 86 4.93 -6.13 -21.38
N GLU A 87 4.06 -6.76 -20.58
CA GLU A 87 2.65 -6.97 -20.93
C GLU A 87 1.89 -5.65 -21.12
N ALA A 88 2.28 -4.62 -20.37
CA ALA A 88 1.70 -3.29 -20.40
C ALA A 88 2.20 -2.43 -21.57
N GLY A 89 3.16 -2.91 -22.37
CA GLY A 89 3.82 -2.12 -23.40
C GLY A 89 4.66 -0.96 -22.83
N VAL A 90 5.05 -1.03 -21.56
CA VAL A 90 5.94 -0.06 -20.91
C VAL A 90 7.37 -0.54 -21.11
N GLN A 91 8.16 0.26 -21.82
CA GLN A 91 9.57 -0.02 -22.05
C GLN A 91 10.33 0.15 -20.74
N ILE A 92 11.06 -0.90 -20.35
CA ILE A 92 11.97 -0.88 -19.21
C ILE A 92 13.36 -1.22 -19.73
N ASP A 93 14.34 -0.41 -19.34
CA ASP A 93 15.74 -0.66 -19.70
C ASP A 93 16.35 -1.82 -18.91
N THR A 94 17.64 -2.10 -19.15
CA THR A 94 18.36 -3.18 -18.47
C THR A 94 18.56 -2.93 -16.97
N GLU A 95 18.50 -1.66 -16.53
CA GLU A 95 18.64 -1.26 -15.12
C GLU A 95 17.30 -1.17 -14.38
N GLY A 96 16.19 -1.45 -15.05
CA GLY A 96 14.85 -1.43 -14.48
C GLY A 96 14.15 -0.07 -14.53
N TRP A 97 14.71 0.93 -15.23
CA TRP A 97 14.08 2.25 -15.39
C TRP A 97 13.01 2.25 -16.48
N ALA A 98 11.88 2.87 -16.15
CA ALA A 98 10.77 3.13 -17.05
C ALA A 98 10.45 4.63 -17.03
N TYR A 99 9.98 5.20 -18.15
CA TYR A 99 9.48 6.57 -18.14
C TYR A 99 8.20 6.69 -17.33
N VAL A 100 8.11 7.73 -16.48
CA VAL A 100 6.94 7.97 -15.62
C VAL A 100 5.70 8.22 -16.46
N ALA A 101 5.82 8.92 -17.59
CA ALA A 101 4.73 9.16 -18.52
C ALA A 101 4.09 7.84 -19.02
N ASP A 102 4.90 6.84 -19.39
CA ASP A 102 4.40 5.54 -19.85
C ASP A 102 3.76 4.74 -18.71
N ALA A 103 4.35 4.78 -17.52
CA ALA A 103 3.81 4.14 -16.33
C ALA A 103 2.46 4.75 -15.91
N LEU A 104 2.32 6.07 -15.98
CA LEU A 104 1.08 6.80 -15.72
C LEU A 104 0.02 6.51 -16.78
N ARG A 105 0.39 6.46 -18.07
CA ARG A 105 -0.54 6.06 -19.14
C ARG A 105 -1.16 4.70 -18.85
N TRP A 106 -0.36 3.73 -18.40
CA TRP A 106 -0.87 2.42 -18.01
C TRP A 106 -1.72 2.47 -16.73
N ALA A 107 -1.25 3.15 -15.68
CA ALA A 107 -1.96 3.22 -14.40
C ALA A 107 -3.34 3.88 -14.56
N ASN A 108 -3.39 5.03 -15.23
CA ASN A 108 -4.63 5.77 -15.50
C ASN A 108 -5.55 5.01 -16.47
N GLY A 109 -4.98 4.21 -17.38
CA GLY A 109 -5.75 3.33 -18.28
C GLY A 109 -6.31 2.08 -17.60
N MET A 110 -5.72 1.62 -16.48
CA MET A 110 -6.14 0.38 -15.81
C MET A 110 -7.52 0.51 -15.15
N GLU A 111 -7.89 1.72 -14.72
CA GLU A 111 -9.19 1.98 -14.09
C GLU A 111 -10.34 1.75 -15.07
N VAL A 112 -10.15 2.05 -16.36
CA VAL A 112 -11.15 1.80 -17.42
C VAL A 112 -11.49 0.31 -17.53
N ASN A 113 -10.54 -0.59 -17.28
CA ASN A 113 -10.73 -2.03 -17.40
C ASN A 113 -11.17 -2.72 -16.09
N ALA A 114 -10.90 -2.14 -14.92
CA ALA A 114 -11.25 -2.74 -13.62
C ALA A 114 -12.73 -2.53 -13.22
N VAL A 115 -13.46 -1.64 -13.90
CA VAL A 115 -14.88 -1.35 -13.68
C VAL A 115 -15.81 -2.54 -14.02
N THR A 116 -15.28 -3.64 -14.56
CA THR A 116 -16.08 -4.80 -14.95
C THR A 116 -16.49 -5.77 -13.82
N HIS A 117 -16.07 -5.59 -12.55
CA HIS A 117 -16.39 -6.61 -11.52
C HIS A 117 -16.99 -6.18 -10.17
N ARG A 118 -17.17 -4.90 -9.84
CA ARG A 118 -18.05 -4.48 -8.74
C ARG A 118 -18.68 -3.12 -9.04
N MET A 119 -19.90 -3.16 -9.56
CA MET A 119 -20.82 -2.02 -9.55
C MET A 119 -21.00 -1.56 -8.10
N GLU A 120 -20.60 -0.33 -7.77
CA GLU A 120 -21.41 0.66 -7.03
C GLU A 120 -20.58 1.85 -6.52
N ASP A 121 -19.27 1.70 -6.34
CA ASP A 121 -18.42 2.87 -6.06
C ASP A 121 -18.04 3.54 -7.38
N ARG A 122 -18.88 4.50 -7.82
CA ARG A 122 -18.58 5.52 -8.82
C ARG A 122 -17.40 6.39 -8.35
N ALA A 123 -16.21 5.82 -8.26
CA ALA A 123 -14.98 6.57 -8.08
C ALA A 123 -14.75 7.38 -9.36
N SER A 124 -14.71 8.70 -9.23
CA SER A 124 -14.19 9.61 -10.23
C SER A 124 -12.94 9.02 -10.86
N ALA A 125 -12.83 9.08 -12.19
CA ALA A 125 -11.62 8.67 -12.90
C ALA A 125 -10.40 9.35 -12.25
N VAL A 126 -9.63 8.59 -11.47
CA VAL A 126 -8.48 9.11 -10.74
C VAL A 126 -7.33 9.12 -11.72
N SER A 127 -7.10 10.26 -12.35
CA SER A 127 -5.89 10.48 -13.15
C SER A 127 -4.75 10.89 -12.22
N TRP A 128 -3.71 10.06 -12.12
CA TRP A 128 -2.47 10.42 -11.45
C TRP A 128 -1.55 11.24 -12.36
N SER A 129 -0.88 12.22 -11.77
CA SER A 129 0.09 13.13 -12.38
C SER A 129 1.53 12.80 -11.95
N GLU A 130 2.52 13.34 -12.66
CA GLU A 130 3.93 13.16 -12.29
C GLU A 130 4.28 13.79 -10.93
N ALA A 131 3.61 14.88 -10.55
CA ALA A 131 3.81 15.53 -9.26
C ALA A 131 3.41 14.58 -8.11
N GLU A 132 2.29 13.87 -8.26
CA GLU A 132 1.85 12.86 -7.29
C GLU A 132 2.78 11.65 -7.23
N VAL A 133 3.39 11.26 -8.35
CA VAL A 133 4.44 10.22 -8.35
C VAL A 133 5.66 10.68 -7.57
N ARG A 134 6.16 11.91 -7.82
CA ARG A 134 7.28 12.49 -7.06
C ARG A 134 6.98 12.52 -5.56
N GLU A 135 5.80 13.01 -5.17
CA GLU A 135 5.39 13.03 -3.76
C GLU A 135 5.27 11.61 -3.18
N THR A 136 4.67 10.68 -3.91
CA THR A 136 4.49 9.29 -3.46
C THR A 136 5.83 8.60 -3.21
N VAL A 137 6.82 8.81 -4.09
CA VAL A 137 8.17 8.25 -3.91
C VAL A 137 8.91 8.94 -2.77
N ALA A 138 8.80 10.26 -2.64
CA ALA A 138 9.42 11.00 -1.53
C ALA A 138 8.90 10.56 -0.15
N LEU A 139 7.61 10.19 -0.06
CA LEU A 139 6.98 9.71 1.17
C LEU A 139 7.11 8.19 1.39
N ASP A 140 7.71 7.45 0.46
CA ASP A 140 7.82 5.99 0.58
C ASP A 140 8.91 5.59 1.58
N ILE A 141 8.47 5.33 2.81
CA ILE A 141 9.31 4.84 3.91
C ILE A 141 10.04 3.54 3.53
N LYS A 142 9.45 2.72 2.66
CA LYS A 142 10.00 1.42 2.25
C LYS A 142 10.97 1.55 1.08
N ARG A 143 11.18 2.75 0.54
CA ARG A 143 12.06 3.04 -0.61
C ARG A 143 11.92 2.01 -1.72
N ARG A 144 10.67 1.68 -2.07
CA ARG A 144 10.32 0.67 -3.07
C ARG A 144 10.63 1.15 -4.48
N PHE A 145 10.76 2.46 -4.63
CA PHE A 145 10.92 3.15 -5.90
C PHE A 145 12.05 4.18 -5.81
N GLU A 146 12.68 4.42 -6.94
CA GLU A 146 13.64 5.49 -7.15
C GLU A 146 13.20 6.32 -8.36
N LEU A 147 13.50 7.62 -8.30
CA LEU A 147 13.28 8.55 -9.39
C LEU A 147 14.60 9.11 -9.88
N ARG A 148 14.68 9.31 -11.19
CA ARG A 148 15.78 9.98 -11.87
C ARG A 148 15.19 10.89 -12.93
N GLU A 149 15.76 12.06 -13.10
CA GLU A 149 15.53 12.88 -14.28
C GLU A 149 16.64 12.60 -15.28
N ASP A 150 16.25 12.35 -16.52
CA ASP A 150 17.14 12.25 -17.67
C ASP A 150 16.80 13.37 -18.64
N GLY A 151 17.68 13.66 -19.61
CA GLY A 151 17.43 14.70 -20.62
C GLY A 151 16.13 14.50 -21.42
N ASN A 152 15.59 13.28 -21.40
CA ASN A 152 14.34 12.89 -22.08
C ASN A 152 13.11 12.85 -21.15
N GLY A 153 13.26 13.14 -19.86
CA GLY A 153 12.14 13.21 -18.91
C GLY A 153 12.37 12.43 -17.62
N LEU A 154 11.29 12.32 -16.83
CA LEU A 154 11.32 11.65 -15.53
C LEU A 154 11.20 10.12 -15.69
N GLN A 155 12.12 9.41 -15.05
CA GLN A 155 12.15 7.95 -15.02
C GLN A 155 11.94 7.42 -13.59
N ILE A 156 11.34 6.24 -13.49
CA ILE A 156 11.09 5.52 -12.25
C ILE A 156 11.53 4.07 -12.38
N ARG A 157 12.15 3.52 -11.32
CA ARG A 157 12.40 2.09 -11.19
C ARG A 157 11.93 1.56 -9.86
N ALA A 158 11.65 0.26 -9.79
CA ALA A 158 11.52 -0.42 -8.51
C ALA A 158 12.91 -0.84 -8.00
N THR A 159 13.14 -0.74 -6.69
CA THR A 159 14.43 -1.05 -6.07
C THR A 159 14.63 -2.53 -5.76
N ALA A 160 13.56 -3.32 -5.75
CA ALA A 160 13.61 -4.72 -5.34
C ALA A 160 12.46 -5.56 -5.89
N LYS A 161 12.71 -6.88 -5.97
CA LYS A 161 11.74 -7.95 -6.24
C LYS A 161 11.07 -7.86 -7.62
N HIS A 162 11.88 -7.83 -8.68
CA HIS A 162 11.38 -8.06 -10.03
C HIS A 162 11.11 -9.56 -10.22
N THR A 163 9.96 -9.91 -10.79
CA THR A 163 9.67 -11.29 -11.22
C THR A 163 9.68 -11.41 -12.75
N MET A 164 9.81 -10.30 -13.47
CA MET A 164 10.03 -10.30 -14.92
C MET A 164 11.49 -10.68 -15.23
N PHE A 165 11.68 -11.37 -16.36
CA PHE A 165 12.91 -12.07 -16.73
C PHE A 165 14.12 -11.13 -16.97
N THR A 166 15.31 -11.58 -16.56
CA THR A 166 16.66 -11.06 -16.88
C THR A 166 16.97 -9.58 -16.64
N MET A 167 16.47 -8.98 -15.56
CA MET A 167 17.05 -7.73 -15.08
C MET A 167 18.02 -8.06 -13.95
N GLU A 168 19.30 -8.23 -14.30
CA GLU A 168 20.40 -8.10 -13.34
C GLU A 168 20.45 -6.62 -12.98
N THR A 169 19.58 -6.19 -12.06
CA THR A 169 19.78 -4.91 -11.40
C THR A 169 21.16 -5.04 -10.76
N PRO A 170 22.17 -4.20 -11.13
CA PRO A 170 23.34 -4.09 -10.30
C PRO A 170 22.77 -3.72 -8.94
N LEU A 171 22.79 -4.68 -8.01
CA LEU A 171 22.32 -4.49 -6.65
C LEU A 171 23.03 -3.23 -6.23
N LEU A 172 22.30 -2.10 -6.18
CA LEU A 172 22.81 -0.85 -5.64
C LEU A 172 23.58 -1.29 -4.43
N THR A 173 24.91 -1.09 -4.48
CA THR A 173 25.86 -1.60 -3.48
C THR A 173 25.12 -1.58 -2.18
N PRO A 174 24.83 -2.73 -1.54
CA PRO A 174 24.02 -2.71 -0.33
C PRO A 174 24.68 -1.67 0.53
N ARG A 175 24.03 -0.50 0.67
CA ARG A 175 24.57 0.57 1.52
C ARG A 175 24.83 -0.19 2.80
N PRO A 176 26.09 -0.23 3.30
CA PRO A 176 26.41 -1.02 4.47
C PRO A 176 25.34 -0.64 5.46
N SER A 177 24.41 -1.57 5.65
CA SER A 177 23.28 -1.35 6.52
C SER A 177 24.01 -1.29 7.82
N ALA A 178 24.19 -0.07 8.34
CA ALA A 178 24.70 0.14 9.67
C ALA A 178 23.93 -0.88 10.51
N ALA A 179 24.65 -1.81 11.14
CA ALA A 179 24.23 -3.17 11.45
C ALA A 179 23.06 -3.27 12.46
N GLY A 180 21.94 -2.60 12.20
CA GLY A 180 20.83 -2.32 13.11
C GLY A 180 19.77 -1.42 12.47
N GLU A 181 19.48 -1.57 11.17
CA GLU A 181 18.38 -0.84 10.52
C GLU A 181 17.66 -1.66 9.44
N VAL A 182 17.60 -2.98 9.60
CA VAL A 182 16.63 -3.81 8.88
C VAL A 182 15.63 -4.29 9.90
N HIS A 183 14.50 -3.59 9.99
CA HIS A 183 13.31 -4.10 10.67
C HIS A 183 13.06 -5.52 10.16
N ASP A 184 13.36 -6.53 10.97
CA ASP A 184 13.29 -7.90 10.49
C ASP A 184 11.83 -8.32 10.35
N VAL A 185 11.32 -8.17 9.13
CA VAL A 185 9.99 -8.60 8.71
C VAL A 185 9.79 -10.09 9.01
N ARG A 186 10.86 -10.90 9.05
CA ARG A 186 10.79 -12.31 9.45
C ARG A 186 10.50 -12.43 10.94
N LEU A 187 11.23 -11.74 11.80
CA LEU A 187 10.96 -11.72 13.24
C LEU A 187 9.51 -11.29 13.53
N SER A 188 9.05 -10.20 12.90
CA SER A 188 7.66 -9.73 13.03
C SER A 188 6.63 -10.80 12.62
N LYS A 189 6.89 -11.55 11.55
CA LYS A 189 6.03 -12.67 11.11
C LYS A 189 6.07 -13.84 12.08
N TYR A 190 7.25 -14.20 12.61
CA TYR A 190 7.38 -15.27 13.59
C TYR A 190 6.66 -14.94 14.88
N LEU A 191 6.83 -13.73 15.41
CA LEU A 191 6.10 -13.24 16.57
C LEU A 191 4.59 -13.24 16.33
N THR A 192 4.13 -12.76 15.16
CA THR A 192 2.70 -12.82 14.80
C THR A 192 2.20 -14.26 14.78
N LYS A 193 2.95 -15.19 14.17
CA LYS A 193 2.58 -16.60 14.06
C LYS A 193 2.53 -17.27 15.43
N LEU A 194 3.52 -17.01 16.28
CA LEU A 194 3.58 -17.51 17.65
C LEU A 194 2.39 -17.01 18.45
N LEU A 195 2.30 -15.68 18.63
CA LEU A 195 1.39 -15.07 19.58
C LEU A 195 -0.09 -15.19 19.17
N ARG A 196 -0.38 -15.36 17.88
CA ARG A 196 -1.77 -15.47 17.39
C ARG A 196 -2.24 -16.89 17.09
N HIS A 197 -1.32 -17.81 16.82
CA HIS A 197 -1.71 -19.10 16.28
C HIS A 197 -1.05 -20.29 16.99
N LYS A 198 0.11 -20.11 17.61
CA LYS A 198 0.96 -21.24 18.05
C LYS A 198 1.45 -21.17 19.49
N ALA A 199 0.96 -20.22 20.30
CA ALA A 199 1.48 -20.03 21.65
C ALA A 199 1.34 -21.28 22.53
N LEU A 200 0.17 -21.92 22.50
CA LEU A 200 -0.08 -23.17 23.26
C LEU A 200 0.80 -24.33 22.76
N GLU A 201 0.91 -24.51 21.44
CA GLU A 201 1.79 -25.53 20.84
C GLU A 201 3.27 -25.29 21.16
N ALA A 202 3.67 -24.03 21.27
CA ALA A 202 5.01 -23.60 21.58
C ALA A 202 5.37 -23.69 23.07
N GLY A 203 4.40 -24.02 23.93
CA GLY A 203 4.57 -23.96 25.39
C GLY A 203 4.76 -22.54 25.93
N VAL A 204 4.40 -21.52 25.14
CA VAL A 204 4.44 -20.11 25.55
C VAL A 204 3.14 -19.79 26.27
N LYS A 205 3.23 -19.44 27.55
CA LYS A 205 2.08 -19.05 28.35
C LYS A 205 1.68 -17.62 27.98
N ILE A 206 0.44 -17.47 27.52
CA ILE A 206 -0.19 -16.17 27.31
C ILE A 206 -1.17 -15.96 28.46
N ASP A 207 -1.11 -14.81 29.10
CA ASP A 207 -2.06 -14.44 30.15
C ASP A 207 -3.44 -14.06 29.58
N THR A 208 -4.37 -13.73 30.47
CA THR A 208 -5.73 -13.34 30.07
C THR A 208 -5.80 -12.00 29.32
N GLU A 209 -4.76 -11.18 29.44
CA GLU A 209 -4.63 -9.89 28.76
C GLU A 209 -3.88 -10.00 27.42
N GLY A 210 -3.44 -11.21 27.05
CA GLY A 210 -2.75 -11.45 25.80
C GLY A 210 -1.24 -11.21 25.87
N TRP A 211 -0.65 -11.10 27.06
CA TRP A 211 0.78 -10.93 27.23
C TRP A 211 1.55 -12.26 27.31
N ALA A 212 2.73 -12.29 26.71
CA ALA A 212 3.68 -13.40 26.79
C ALA A 212 5.06 -12.92 27.29
N ASP A 213 5.79 -13.81 27.95
CA ASP A 213 7.19 -13.59 28.31
C ASP A 213 8.09 -13.58 27.06
N VAL A 214 8.94 -12.54 26.94
CA VAL A 214 9.79 -12.33 25.76
C VAL A 214 10.84 -13.44 25.62
N ALA A 215 11.38 -13.95 26.73
CA ALA A 215 12.38 -15.02 26.69
C ALA A 215 11.77 -16.34 26.21
N ASP A 216 10.55 -16.65 26.63
CA ASP A 216 9.81 -17.82 26.14
C ASP A 216 9.50 -17.70 24.64
N ALA A 217 9.11 -16.51 24.18
CA ALA A 217 8.87 -16.25 22.76
C ALA A 217 10.15 -16.38 21.93
N LEU A 218 11.26 -15.80 22.38
CA LEU A 218 12.57 -15.90 21.72
C LEU A 218 13.10 -17.32 21.69
N ARG A 219 12.90 -18.11 22.76
CA ARG A 219 13.26 -19.53 22.79
C ARG A 219 12.57 -20.30 21.67
N TRP A 220 11.29 -20.02 21.42
CA TRP A 220 10.56 -20.64 20.32
C TRP A 220 11.02 -20.14 18.94
N VAL A 221 11.19 -18.83 18.76
CA VAL A 221 11.62 -18.24 17.48
C VAL A 221 13.02 -18.75 17.09
N ASN A 222 13.96 -18.75 18.02
CA ASN A 222 15.33 -19.22 17.80
C ASN A 222 15.41 -20.75 17.69
N GLY A 223 14.49 -21.48 18.35
CA GLY A 223 14.39 -22.94 18.24
C GLY A 223 13.73 -23.44 16.95
N MET A 224 13.06 -22.56 16.20
CA MET A 224 12.30 -22.93 15.00
C MET A 224 13.18 -23.38 13.83
N GLU A 225 14.46 -23.03 13.85
CA GLU A 225 15.42 -23.45 12.82
C GLU A 225 15.68 -24.95 12.77
N LEU A 226 15.42 -25.68 13.85
CA LEU A 226 15.73 -27.11 13.89
C LEU A 226 14.70 -27.99 13.18
N ASN A 227 13.45 -27.56 13.00
CA ASN A 227 12.38 -28.51 12.64
C ASN A 227 11.40 -28.12 11.52
N ALA A 228 11.48 -26.94 10.87
CA ALA A 228 10.38 -26.55 9.95
C ALA A 228 10.71 -25.69 8.71
N VAL A 229 11.97 -25.38 8.36
CA VAL A 229 12.23 -24.44 7.25
C VAL A 229 13.13 -25.04 6.16
N THR A 230 12.66 -26.11 5.52
CA THR A 230 13.21 -26.53 4.22
C THR A 230 12.16 -26.72 3.12
N HIS A 231 10.87 -26.40 3.35
CA HIS A 231 9.83 -26.87 2.43
C HIS A 231 8.92 -25.85 1.72
N CYS A 232 9.10 -24.53 1.86
CA CYS A 232 8.24 -23.62 1.09
C CYS A 232 8.84 -22.32 0.57
N MET A 233 10.03 -21.89 1.00
CA MET A 233 10.69 -20.73 0.39
C MET A 233 12.18 -21.02 0.33
N GLY A 234 12.72 -21.26 -0.87
CA GLY A 234 14.08 -21.73 -1.17
C GLY A 234 15.22 -20.78 -0.80
N HIS A 235 15.17 -20.16 0.36
CA HIS A 235 16.29 -19.44 0.96
C HIS A 235 16.91 -20.35 2.01
N LYS A 236 18.18 -20.73 1.82
CA LYS A 236 19.00 -21.29 2.89
C LYS A 236 19.02 -20.27 4.04
N ALA A 237 18.22 -20.52 5.08
CA ALA A 237 18.30 -19.76 6.31
C ALA A 237 19.62 -20.19 6.98
N GLY A 238 20.63 -19.33 6.92
CA GLY A 238 21.75 -19.43 7.86
C GLY A 238 21.20 -19.20 9.27
N ALA A 239 21.86 -19.78 10.27
CA ALA A 239 21.36 -19.78 11.63
C ALA A 239 21.17 -18.36 12.18
N VAL A 240 19.95 -17.82 12.18
CA VAL A 240 19.67 -16.46 12.72
C VAL A 240 19.09 -16.60 14.12
N SER A 241 19.89 -16.24 15.12
CA SER A 241 19.43 -16.07 16.49
C SER A 241 19.01 -14.62 16.74
N TYR A 242 17.79 -14.39 17.22
CA TYR A 242 17.30 -13.08 17.62
C TYR A 242 17.51 -12.84 19.12
N SER A 243 17.84 -11.60 19.45
CA SER A 243 18.02 -11.06 20.80
C SER A 243 16.82 -10.21 21.23
N GLU A 244 16.72 -9.94 22.53
CA GLU A 244 15.68 -9.05 23.08
C GLU A 244 15.81 -7.61 22.54
N ALA A 245 17.03 -7.15 22.28
CA ALA A 245 17.28 -5.83 21.71
C ALA A 245 16.64 -5.70 20.31
N GLU A 246 16.76 -6.73 19.48
CA GLU A 246 16.15 -6.77 18.15
C GLU A 246 14.62 -6.84 18.22
N VAL A 247 14.07 -7.57 19.21
CA VAL A 247 12.61 -7.54 19.45
C VAL A 247 12.16 -6.13 19.80
N ARG A 248 12.88 -5.43 20.69
CA ARG A 248 12.57 -4.04 21.07
C ARG A 248 12.62 -3.10 19.87
N GLU A 249 13.66 -3.22 19.05
CA GLU A 249 13.78 -2.47 17.81
C GLU A 249 12.60 -2.75 16.87
N VAL A 250 12.27 -4.02 16.63
CA VAL A 250 11.14 -4.41 15.77
C VAL A 250 9.82 -3.86 16.31
N VAL A 251 9.58 -3.88 17.61
CA VAL A 251 8.34 -3.34 18.19
C VAL A 251 8.26 -1.82 18.01
N THR A 252 9.35 -1.09 18.26
CA THR A 252 9.39 0.38 18.16
C THR A 252 9.26 0.89 16.71
N LEU A 253 9.87 0.20 15.75
CA LEU A 253 9.85 0.60 14.33
C LEU A 253 8.63 0.06 13.55
N ASN A 254 7.74 -0.70 14.19
CA ASN A 254 6.62 -1.32 13.49
C ASN A 254 5.54 -0.29 13.10
N ASP A 255 5.38 -0.05 11.79
CA ASP A 255 4.38 0.85 11.21
C ASP A 255 2.93 0.53 11.64
N LYS A 256 2.66 -0.72 12.00
CA LYS A 256 1.32 -1.20 12.35
C LYS A 256 1.10 -1.37 13.85
N ARG A 257 2.09 -1.04 14.70
CA ARG A 257 2.05 -1.20 16.16
C ARG A 257 1.43 -2.56 16.56
N ARG A 258 1.88 -3.63 15.91
CA ARG A 258 1.29 -4.97 16.08
C ARG A 258 1.52 -5.57 17.45
N PHE A 259 2.49 -5.04 18.18
CA PHE A 259 3.01 -5.53 19.43
C PHE A 259 3.30 -4.33 20.32
N GLU A 260 3.28 -4.56 21.63
CA GLU A 260 3.72 -3.61 22.65
C GLU A 260 4.71 -4.32 23.57
N LEU A 261 5.62 -3.58 24.21
CA LEU A 261 6.54 -4.12 25.22
C LEU A 261 6.33 -3.34 26.52
N ARG A 262 6.27 -4.07 27.63
CA ARG A 262 6.09 -3.52 28.97
C ARG A 262 7.12 -4.09 29.93
#